data_AF-A0A412KL90-F1
#
_entry.id   AF-A0A412KL90-F1
#
_cell.length_a   1.000
_cell.length_b   1.000
_cell.length_c   1.000
_cell.angle_alpha   90.00
_cell.angle_beta   90.00
_cell.angle_gamma   90.00
#
_symmetry.space_group_name_H-M   'P 1'
#
loop_
_entity.id
_entity.type
_entity.pdbx_description
1 polymer ?
#
loop_
_entity_poly.entity_id
_entity_poly.type
_entity_poly.pdbx_seq_one_letter_code
_entity_poly.pdbx_strand_id
1 'polypeptide(L)'
;MKQVNVKKLLILNLPYLLFVWLFDKAAQTVRLSPGADLSGKLLNLGSGFSQAMESIAPSFHPADLLVGLIGAVVIRLIIYTKGKNAKKYRKGMEYGSARWGTAEDIKPYIDPVFENNVLLTQTERLMMSNRPKNPKYARNKNILVIGGSGSGKTRFFVKPNLMQLHSSYVVTDPKGTLILETGSLLVRAGYKVKVLNTINFKKSMHYNPFAYLRSEKDILKLTNTIIANTKGDGEKSSEDFWVKAERLLYCALIGYIWYEAPEEEKNFITLLEMINASEAREDDEEFQSPVDLMFSRLEEKEPDHFAVKQYKKYKLAAGVVSLKRLLNQSNLKSWSSKMIKKSLEAYFFTLKNKIVFCKKQFQNMSVFCFVSTEIV
;
A
#
# COMPACT_ATOMS: atom_id res chain seq x y z
N MET A 1 4.12 4.65 24.18
CA MET A 1 4.70 3.34 24.57
C MET A 1 3.61 2.28 24.46
N LYS A 2 3.85 1.15 23.75
CA LYS A 2 2.85 0.07 23.66
C LYS A 2 2.68 -0.54 25.06
N GLN A 3 1.46 -0.57 25.60
CA GLN A 3 1.16 -1.29 26.83
C GLN A 3 1.59 -2.75 26.65
N VAL A 4 2.61 -3.16 27.40
CA VAL A 4 3.08 -4.54 27.40
C VAL A 4 2.03 -5.36 28.12
N ASN A 5 1.35 -6.25 27.41
CA ASN A 5 0.39 -7.17 28.02
C ASN A 5 1.16 -8.23 28.82
N VAL A 6 1.38 -7.94 30.11
CA VAL A 6 2.16 -8.75 31.04
C VAL A 6 1.63 -10.19 31.12
N LYS A 7 0.30 -10.37 31.10
CA LYS A 7 -0.35 -11.69 31.12
C LYS A 7 0.07 -12.56 29.93
N LYS A 8 0.11 -11.97 28.73
CA LYS A 8 0.56 -12.69 27.52
C LYS A 8 2.06 -13.04 27.58
N LEU A 9 2.87 -12.17 28.17
CA LEU A 9 4.31 -12.41 28.33
C LEU A 9 4.59 -13.53 29.33
N LEU A 10 3.84 -13.59 30.43
CA LEU A 10 3.94 -14.66 31.43
C LEU A 10 3.54 -16.02 30.83
N ILE A 11 2.39 -16.09 30.16
CA ILE A 11 1.90 -17.33 29.53
C ILE A 11 2.89 -17.85 28.49
N LEU A 12 3.52 -16.95 27.72
CA LEU A 12 4.50 -17.33 26.70
C LEU A 12 5.80 -17.89 27.30
N ASN A 13 6.19 -17.43 28.50
CA ASN A 13 7.45 -17.83 29.14
C ASN A 13 7.29 -18.99 30.15
N LEU A 14 6.06 -19.28 30.59
CA LEU A 14 5.76 -20.34 31.58
C LEU A 14 6.36 -21.72 31.20
N PRO A 15 6.30 -22.19 29.94
CA PRO A 15 6.88 -23.49 29.58
C PRO A 15 8.40 -23.56 29.73
N TYR A 16 9.10 -22.42 29.72
CA TYR A 16 10.56 -22.39 29.90
C TYR A 16 10.97 -22.65 31.35
N LEU A 17 10.09 -22.43 32.32
CA LEU A 17 10.34 -22.80 33.72
C LEU A 17 10.49 -24.31 33.89
N LEU A 18 9.78 -25.11 33.07
CA LEU A 18 9.95 -26.56 33.06
C LEU A 18 11.33 -26.96 32.53
N PHE A 19 11.87 -26.24 31.54
CA PHE A 19 13.24 -26.44 31.08
C PHE A 19 14.27 -26.00 32.12
N VAL A 20 14.03 -24.90 32.85
CA VAL A 20 14.89 -24.50 33.98
C VAL A 20 14.97 -25.63 34.99
N TRP A 21 13.83 -26.17 35.40
CA TRP A 21 13.75 -27.30 36.33
C TRP A 21 14.45 -28.57 35.80
N LEU A 22 14.24 -28.92 34.52
CA LEU A 22 14.84 -30.11 33.91
C LEU A 22 16.37 -30.04 33.87
N PHE A 23 16.92 -28.89 33.44
CA PHE A 23 18.37 -28.70 33.36
C PHE A 23 19.01 -28.54 34.75
N ASP A 24 18.30 -27.93 35.70
CA ASP A 24 18.70 -27.87 37.11
C ASP A 24 18.79 -29.27 37.73
N LYS A 25 17.80 -30.14 37.50
CA LYS A 25 17.81 -31.54 37.95
C LYS A 25 18.90 -32.37 37.29
N ALA A 26 19.18 -32.14 36.00
CA ALA A 26 20.29 -32.77 35.32
C ALA A 26 21.65 -32.37 35.95
N ALA A 27 21.82 -31.09 36.29
CA ALA A 27 23.01 -30.61 36.99
C ALA A 27 23.14 -31.19 38.40
N GLN A 28 22.02 -31.24 39.15
CA GLN A 28 21.95 -31.85 40.48
C GLN A 28 22.36 -33.33 40.44
N THR A 29 21.85 -34.07 39.44
CA THR A 29 22.19 -35.49 39.20
C THR A 29 23.70 -35.68 39.01
N VAL A 30 24.32 -34.86 38.17
CA VAL A 30 25.77 -34.92 37.90
C VAL A 30 26.58 -34.54 39.14
N ARG A 31 26.11 -33.60 39.97
CA ARG A 31 26.78 -33.24 41.22
C ARG A 31 26.74 -34.38 42.24
N LEU A 32 25.59 -35.02 42.41
CA LEU A 32 25.37 -36.08 43.41
C LEU A 32 25.95 -37.44 42.99
N SER A 33 26.30 -37.61 41.71
CA SER A 33 26.92 -38.84 41.21
C SER A 33 28.34 -39.04 41.78
N PRO A 34 28.63 -40.20 42.40
CA PRO A 34 29.96 -40.52 42.94
C PRO A 34 31.05 -40.60 41.86
N GLY A 35 32.19 -39.95 42.11
CA GLY A 35 33.37 -40.00 41.23
C GLY A 35 34.14 -38.67 41.22
N ALA A 36 35.47 -38.74 41.26
CA ALA A 36 36.34 -37.56 41.17
C ALA A 36 36.39 -36.99 39.74
N ASP A 37 36.43 -37.89 38.75
CA ASP A 37 36.52 -37.55 37.33
C ASP A 37 35.19 -37.71 36.60
N LEU A 38 35.07 -37.04 35.44
CA LEU A 38 33.86 -37.03 34.60
C LEU A 38 33.41 -38.44 34.19
N SER A 39 34.37 -39.34 33.92
CA SER A 39 34.09 -40.74 33.58
C SER A 39 33.49 -41.51 34.76
N GLY A 40 34.00 -41.32 35.98
CA GLY A 40 33.47 -41.92 37.20
C GLY A 40 32.05 -41.44 37.51
N LYS A 41 31.80 -40.13 37.33
CA LYS A 41 30.45 -39.57 37.48
C LYS A 41 29.46 -40.11 36.46
N LEU A 42 29.89 -40.27 35.20
CA LEU A 42 29.07 -40.83 34.12
C LEU A 42 28.66 -42.28 34.40
N LEU A 43 29.57 -43.10 34.92
CA LEU A 43 29.32 -44.50 35.28
C LEU A 43 28.32 -44.64 36.43
N ASN A 44 28.29 -43.68 37.35
CA ASN A 44 27.40 -43.69 38.52
C ASN A 44 26.20 -42.74 38.40
N LEU A 45 25.83 -42.31 37.19
CA LEU A 45 24.71 -41.39 36.97
C LEU A 45 23.37 -41.92 37.51
N GLY A 46 23.17 -43.24 37.48
CA GLY A 46 21.94 -43.85 37.97
C GLY A 46 21.70 -43.60 39.47
N SER A 47 22.76 -43.60 40.28
CA SER A 47 22.63 -43.33 41.72
C SER A 47 22.43 -41.84 42.01
N GLY A 48 23.14 -40.96 41.29
CA GLY A 48 22.92 -39.51 41.38
C GLY A 48 21.52 -39.09 40.92
N PHE A 49 20.94 -39.79 39.93
CA PHE A 49 19.58 -39.53 39.44
C PHE A 49 18.54 -39.93 40.47
N SER A 50 18.70 -41.10 41.10
CA SER A 50 17.81 -41.56 42.17
C SER A 50 17.75 -40.54 43.31
N GLN A 51 18.91 -40.03 43.75
CA GLN A 51 19.00 -39.03 44.81
C GLN A 51 18.44 -37.65 44.38
N ALA A 52 18.66 -37.23 43.14
CA ALA A 52 18.12 -35.97 42.64
C ALA A 52 16.59 -35.98 42.50
N MET A 53 15.97 -37.16 42.32
CA MET A 53 14.53 -37.35 42.15
C MET A 53 13.76 -37.61 43.45
N GLU A 54 14.43 -37.77 44.59
CA GLU A 54 13.78 -37.88 45.91
C GLU A 54 12.94 -36.64 46.25
N SER A 55 13.30 -35.48 45.70
CA SER A 55 12.52 -34.26 45.82
C SER A 55 12.19 -33.68 44.44
N ILE A 56 10.94 -33.27 44.26
CA ILE A 56 10.47 -32.61 43.04
C ILE A 56 10.95 -31.14 42.99
N ALA A 57 11.30 -30.55 44.14
CA ALA A 57 11.80 -29.18 44.21
C ALA A 57 13.15 -29.01 43.48
N PRO A 58 13.42 -27.85 42.86
CA PRO A 58 14.72 -27.57 42.24
C PRO A 58 15.84 -27.52 43.29
N SER A 59 17.06 -27.78 42.84
CA SER A 59 18.28 -27.65 43.63
C SER A 59 18.52 -26.17 43.94
N PHE A 60 18.68 -25.81 45.21
CA PHE A 60 19.01 -24.41 45.59
C PHE A 60 20.51 -24.09 45.50
N HIS A 61 21.29 -24.97 44.87
CA HIS A 61 22.71 -24.75 44.71
C HIS A 61 22.97 -23.77 43.55
N PRO A 62 23.82 -22.73 43.73
CA PRO A 62 24.01 -21.68 42.74
C PRO A 62 24.43 -22.19 41.34
N ALA A 63 25.26 -23.23 41.30
CA ALA A 63 25.74 -23.82 40.05
C ALA A 63 24.64 -24.53 39.24
N ASP A 64 23.74 -25.27 39.91
CA ASP A 64 22.68 -26.04 39.24
C ASP A 64 21.61 -25.09 38.68
N LEU A 65 21.23 -24.07 39.46
CA LEU A 65 20.30 -23.03 39.06
C LEU A 65 20.82 -22.25 37.84
N LEU A 66 22.12 -21.96 37.82
CA LEU A 66 22.77 -21.29 36.70
C LEU A 66 22.74 -22.17 35.44
N VAL A 67 23.00 -23.47 35.55
CA VAL A 67 22.87 -24.44 34.44
C VAL A 67 21.42 -24.54 33.97
N GLY A 68 20.45 -24.55 34.90
CA GLY A 68 19.02 -24.50 34.64
C GLY A 68 18.61 -23.30 33.78
N LEU A 69 19.02 -22.10 34.22
CA LEU A 69 18.75 -20.85 33.51
C LEU A 69 19.41 -20.79 32.14
N ILE A 70 20.68 -21.17 32.03
CA ILE A 70 21.40 -21.20 30.74
C ILE A 70 20.73 -22.18 29.78
N GLY A 71 20.40 -23.39 30.24
CA GLY A 71 19.73 -24.40 29.42
C GLY A 71 18.38 -23.91 28.86
N ALA A 72 17.56 -23.26 29.69
CA ALA A 72 16.30 -22.68 29.25
C ALA A 72 16.49 -21.52 28.26
N VAL A 73 17.51 -20.68 28.45
CA VAL A 73 17.87 -19.60 27.51
C VAL A 73 18.30 -20.17 26.15
N VAL A 74 19.10 -21.23 26.14
CA VAL A 74 19.54 -21.92 24.91
C VAL A 74 18.34 -22.51 24.17
N ILE A 75 17.44 -23.23 24.85
CA ILE A 75 16.21 -23.75 24.25
C ILE A 75 15.34 -22.62 23.67
N ARG A 76 15.19 -21.52 24.41
CA ARG A 76 14.46 -20.34 23.94
C ARG A 76 15.08 -19.74 22.69
N LEU A 77 16.42 -19.68 22.61
CA LEU A 77 17.14 -19.18 21.45
C LEU A 77 16.99 -20.12 20.24
N ILE A 78 17.00 -21.44 20.45
CA ILE A 78 16.74 -22.44 19.40
C ILE A 78 15.31 -22.31 18.85
N ILE A 79 14.30 -22.20 19.72
CA ILE A 79 12.91 -22.05 19.30
C ILE A 79 12.70 -20.71 18.58
N TYR A 80 13.30 -19.63 19.09
CA TYR A 80 13.21 -18.30 18.49
C TYR A 80 13.85 -18.26 17.10
N THR A 81 15.03 -18.85 16.93
CA THR A 81 15.72 -18.92 15.62
C THR A 81 14.96 -19.80 14.64
N LYS A 82 14.44 -20.96 15.07
CA LYS A 82 13.58 -21.82 14.23
C LYS A 82 12.27 -21.14 13.85
N GLY A 83 11.65 -20.40 14.77
CA GLY A 83 10.42 -19.63 14.52
C GLY A 83 10.64 -18.50 13.51
N LYS A 84 11.74 -17.75 13.64
CA LYS A 84 12.11 -16.70 12.66
C LYS A 84 12.49 -17.26 11.29
N ASN A 85 13.10 -18.43 11.26
CA ASN A 85 13.50 -19.12 10.02
C ASN A 85 12.45 -20.12 9.52
N ALA A 86 11.21 -20.08 10.02
CA ALA A 86 10.09 -20.90 9.56
C ALA A 86 9.64 -20.45 8.17
N LYS A 87 10.46 -20.73 7.16
CA LYS A 87 10.11 -20.52 5.77
C LYS A 87 8.98 -21.49 5.40
N LYS A 88 7.95 -20.96 4.74
CA LYS A 88 6.79 -21.75 4.28
C LYS A 88 7.16 -22.54 3.03
N TYR A 89 7.86 -23.65 3.22
CA TYR A 89 8.17 -24.58 2.15
C TYR A 89 7.10 -25.66 1.99
N ARG A 90 6.86 -26.07 0.75
CA ARG A 90 6.13 -27.30 0.45
C ARG A 90 7.12 -28.46 0.63
N LYS A 91 7.17 -29.03 1.84
CA LYS A 91 8.07 -30.15 2.14
C LYS A 91 7.75 -31.33 1.23
N GLY A 92 8.77 -31.94 0.62
CA GLY A 92 8.61 -33.07 -0.29
C GLY A 92 8.11 -32.71 -1.70
N MET A 93 8.07 -31.42 -2.07
CA MET A 93 7.75 -31.01 -3.43
C MET A 93 8.90 -30.22 -4.05
N GLU A 94 9.31 -30.65 -5.24
CA GLU A 94 10.30 -29.95 -6.04
C GLU A 94 9.71 -28.68 -6.67
N TYR A 95 10.63 -27.80 -7.07
CA TYR A 95 10.30 -26.62 -7.84
C TYR A 95 9.72 -27.05 -9.20
N GLY A 96 8.65 -26.39 -9.65
CA GLY A 96 7.95 -26.78 -10.89
C GLY A 96 6.86 -27.83 -10.72
N SER A 97 6.51 -28.23 -9.50
CA SER A 97 5.37 -29.11 -9.17
C SER A 97 3.97 -28.53 -9.47
N ALA A 98 3.88 -27.50 -10.32
CA ALA A 98 2.62 -26.94 -10.75
C ALA A 98 1.90 -27.94 -11.67
N ARG A 99 0.59 -28.10 -11.47
CA ARG A 99 -0.28 -28.91 -12.32
C ARG A 99 -1.47 -28.09 -12.77
N TRP A 100 -2.13 -28.55 -13.83
CA TRP A 100 -3.46 -28.07 -14.19
C TRP A 100 -4.43 -28.30 -13.03
N GLY A 101 -5.21 -27.26 -12.73
CA GLY A 101 -6.25 -27.34 -11.71
C GLY A 101 -7.41 -28.19 -12.19
N THR A 102 -8.11 -28.82 -11.25
CA THR A 102 -9.37 -29.53 -11.48
C THR A 102 -10.54 -28.74 -10.91
N ALA A 103 -11.77 -29.10 -11.27
CA ALA A 103 -12.97 -28.45 -10.74
C ALA A 103 -13.04 -28.48 -9.20
N GLU A 104 -12.56 -29.56 -8.58
CA GLU A 104 -12.51 -29.67 -7.11
C GLU A 104 -11.49 -28.72 -6.47
N ASP A 105 -10.45 -28.30 -7.19
CA ASP A 105 -9.48 -27.33 -6.68
C ASP A 105 -10.11 -25.93 -6.54
N ILE A 106 -10.99 -25.53 -7.47
CA ILE A 106 -11.61 -24.19 -7.48
C ILE A 106 -12.88 -24.12 -6.62
N LYS A 107 -13.61 -25.23 -6.50
CA LYS A 107 -14.92 -25.32 -5.84
C LYS A 107 -15.01 -24.65 -4.46
N PRO A 108 -14.02 -24.75 -3.55
CA PRO A 108 -14.07 -24.08 -2.25
C PRO A 108 -14.02 -22.54 -2.33
N TYR A 109 -13.60 -22.00 -3.48
CA TYR A 109 -13.47 -20.57 -3.74
C TYR A 109 -14.67 -19.98 -4.48
N ILE A 110 -15.66 -20.79 -4.85
CA ILE A 110 -16.86 -20.35 -5.58
C ILE A 110 -17.98 -20.07 -4.58
N ASP A 111 -18.68 -18.94 -4.74
CA ASP A 111 -19.91 -18.64 -4.02
C ASP A 111 -21.07 -19.42 -4.64
N PRO A 112 -21.97 -20.03 -3.84
CA PRO A 112 -23.13 -20.75 -4.36
C PRO A 112 -24.07 -19.87 -5.19
N VAL A 113 -24.15 -18.57 -4.90
CA VAL A 113 -24.92 -17.62 -5.71
C VAL A 113 -24.04 -17.15 -6.85
N PHE A 114 -24.46 -17.43 -8.09
CA PHE A 114 -23.65 -17.17 -9.28
C PHE A 114 -23.20 -15.72 -9.38
N GLU A 115 -24.13 -14.79 -9.14
CA GLU A 115 -23.97 -13.34 -9.22
C GLU A 115 -22.91 -12.81 -8.24
N ASN A 116 -22.64 -13.53 -7.15
CA ASN A 116 -21.64 -13.16 -6.14
C ASN A 116 -20.23 -13.60 -6.52
N ASN A 117 -19.96 -13.86 -7.80
CA ASN A 117 -18.65 -14.33 -8.24
C ASN A 117 -18.05 -13.45 -9.34
N VAL A 118 -16.73 -13.32 -9.31
CA VAL A 118 -15.94 -12.92 -10.46
C VAL A 118 -15.79 -14.11 -11.40
N LEU A 119 -16.08 -13.89 -12.67
CA LEU A 119 -15.92 -14.88 -13.72
C LEU A 119 -14.48 -14.89 -14.20
N LEU A 120 -13.80 -16.04 -14.07
CA LEU A 120 -12.42 -16.23 -14.54
C LEU A 120 -12.38 -16.95 -15.89
N THR A 121 -13.17 -18.02 -16.01
CA THR A 121 -13.34 -18.82 -17.23
C THR A 121 -14.82 -19.20 -17.37
N GLN A 122 -15.14 -20.13 -18.27
CA GLN A 122 -16.49 -20.69 -18.39
C GLN A 122 -16.92 -21.48 -17.13
N THR A 123 -15.97 -22.12 -16.46
CA THR A 123 -16.21 -23.06 -15.35
C THR A 123 -15.68 -22.55 -14.02
N GLU A 124 -14.54 -21.87 -14.01
CA GLU A 124 -13.88 -21.36 -12.81
C GLU A 124 -14.35 -19.95 -12.46
N ARG A 125 -14.62 -19.75 -11.16
CA ARG A 125 -15.14 -18.50 -10.60
C ARG A 125 -14.48 -18.22 -9.25
N LEU A 126 -14.51 -16.96 -8.84
CA LEU A 126 -13.96 -16.54 -7.56
C LEU A 126 -14.99 -15.73 -6.78
N MET A 127 -15.31 -16.19 -5.56
CA MET A 127 -16.29 -15.52 -4.71
C MET A 127 -15.88 -14.07 -4.41
N MET A 128 -16.89 -13.21 -4.40
CA MET A 128 -16.74 -11.80 -4.08
C MET A 128 -16.71 -11.51 -2.59
N SER A 129 -16.93 -12.47 -1.69
CA SER A 129 -16.86 -12.23 -0.25
C SER A 129 -15.42 -12.22 0.28
N ASN A 130 -15.04 -11.18 1.02
CA ASN A 130 -13.78 -11.15 1.78
C ASN A 130 -13.79 -12.05 3.03
N ARG A 131 -14.96 -12.56 3.44
CA ARG A 131 -15.15 -13.33 4.68
C ARG A 131 -15.87 -14.65 4.40
N PRO A 132 -15.22 -15.60 3.70
CA PRO A 132 -15.76 -16.95 3.56
C PRO A 132 -15.92 -17.62 4.93
N LYS A 133 -16.85 -18.58 5.02
CA LYS A 133 -17.07 -19.40 6.23
C LYS A 133 -15.77 -20.00 6.78
N ASN A 134 -14.87 -20.39 5.89
CA ASN A 134 -13.52 -20.81 6.25
C ASN A 134 -12.49 -19.77 5.76
N PRO A 135 -11.81 -19.05 6.68
CA PRO A 135 -10.84 -18.01 6.35
C PRO A 135 -9.68 -18.47 5.44
N LYS A 136 -9.37 -19.78 5.42
CA LYS A 136 -8.35 -20.35 4.53
C LYS A 136 -8.62 -20.08 3.04
N TYR A 137 -9.89 -19.94 2.67
CA TYR A 137 -10.32 -19.73 1.29
C TYR A 137 -10.46 -18.26 0.90
N ALA A 138 -10.17 -17.33 1.82
CA ALA A 138 -10.10 -15.91 1.45
C ALA A 138 -8.97 -15.71 0.44
N ARG A 139 -9.29 -15.07 -0.68
CA ARG A 139 -8.36 -14.83 -1.80
C ARG A 139 -8.34 -13.36 -2.16
N ASN A 140 -7.19 -12.93 -2.68
CA ASN A 140 -7.05 -11.63 -3.30
C ASN A 140 -7.86 -11.63 -4.61
N LYS A 141 -8.63 -10.57 -4.85
CA LYS A 141 -9.51 -10.41 -6.02
C LYS A 141 -8.85 -9.63 -7.16
N ASN A 142 -7.60 -9.21 -6.99
CA ASN A 142 -6.83 -8.59 -8.05
C ASN A 142 -6.50 -9.63 -9.12
N ILE A 143 -7.02 -9.42 -10.34
CA ILE A 143 -6.84 -10.33 -11.46
C ILE A 143 -6.03 -9.64 -12.55
N LEU A 144 -5.00 -10.33 -13.03
CA LEU A 144 -4.18 -9.92 -14.17
C LEU A 144 -4.57 -10.74 -15.39
N VAL A 145 -5.19 -10.11 -16.38
CA VAL A 145 -5.53 -10.75 -17.65
C VAL A 145 -4.50 -10.37 -18.71
N ILE A 146 -3.77 -11.37 -19.21
CA ILE A 146 -2.76 -11.21 -20.26
C ILE A 146 -3.31 -11.80 -21.56
N GLY A 147 -3.21 -11.04 -22.64
CA GLY A 147 -3.57 -11.52 -23.98
C GLY A 147 -3.14 -10.52 -25.03
N GLY A 148 -2.84 -11.01 -26.23
CA GLY A 148 -2.48 -10.18 -27.39
C GLY A 148 -3.62 -9.25 -27.83
N SER A 149 -3.33 -8.39 -28.80
CA SER A 149 -4.40 -7.66 -29.50
C SER A 149 -5.37 -8.64 -30.17
N GLY A 150 -6.67 -8.35 -30.18
CA GLY A 150 -7.69 -9.23 -30.78
C GLY A 150 -8.05 -10.48 -29.96
N SER A 151 -7.35 -10.80 -28.87
CA SER A 151 -7.61 -12.01 -28.06
C SER A 151 -8.94 -12.00 -27.29
N GLY A 152 -9.78 -10.99 -27.48
CA GLY A 152 -11.11 -10.90 -26.87
C GLY A 152 -11.15 -10.56 -25.37
N LYS A 153 -10.09 -10.01 -24.76
CA LYS A 153 -10.06 -9.60 -23.33
C LYS A 153 -11.32 -8.82 -22.92
N THR A 154 -11.72 -7.85 -23.74
CA THR A 154 -12.91 -7.03 -23.48
C THR A 154 -14.21 -7.85 -23.59
N ARG A 155 -14.33 -8.69 -24.61
CA ARG A 155 -15.55 -9.46 -24.88
C ARG A 155 -15.76 -10.60 -23.89
N PHE A 156 -14.70 -11.33 -23.54
CA PHE A 156 -14.78 -12.57 -22.77
C PHE A 156 -14.52 -12.40 -21.27
N PHE A 157 -13.84 -11.34 -20.86
CA PHE A 157 -13.56 -11.11 -19.44
C PHE A 157 -14.24 -9.84 -18.92
N VAL A 158 -14.03 -8.70 -19.58
CA VAL A 158 -14.56 -7.40 -19.09
C VAL A 158 -16.09 -7.37 -19.10
N LYS A 159 -16.71 -7.61 -20.26
CA LYS A 159 -18.17 -7.51 -20.40
C LYS A 159 -18.93 -8.47 -19.48
N PRO A 160 -18.59 -9.78 -19.41
CA PRO A 160 -19.31 -10.70 -18.52
C PRO A 160 -19.24 -10.28 -17.06
N ASN A 161 -18.08 -9.79 -16.59
CA ASN A 161 -17.94 -9.31 -15.21
C ASN A 161 -18.70 -8.00 -14.95
N LEU A 162 -18.83 -7.10 -15.93
CA LEU A 162 -19.72 -5.93 -15.81
C LEU A 162 -21.20 -6.34 -15.77
N MET A 163 -21.55 -7.40 -16.50
CA MET A 163 -22.92 -7.94 -16.56
C MET A 163 -23.30 -8.75 -15.31
N GLN A 164 -22.35 -9.05 -14.41
CA GLN A 164 -22.67 -9.64 -13.10
C GLN A 164 -23.38 -8.66 -12.17
N LEU A 165 -23.21 -7.34 -12.36
CA LEU A 165 -23.91 -6.30 -11.61
C LEU A 165 -23.75 -6.38 -10.08
N HIS A 166 -22.67 -7.00 -9.59
CA HIS A 166 -22.46 -7.31 -8.17
C HIS A 166 -21.72 -6.20 -7.40
N SER A 167 -21.18 -5.17 -8.07
CA SER A 167 -20.29 -4.17 -7.45
C SER A 167 -20.32 -2.80 -8.13
N SER A 168 -19.81 -1.79 -7.43
CA SER A 168 -19.43 -0.52 -8.04
C SER A 168 -18.24 -0.69 -8.97
N TYR A 169 -18.38 -0.22 -10.22
CA TYR A 169 -17.36 -0.36 -11.25
C TYR A 169 -16.70 0.98 -11.58
N VAL A 170 -15.36 0.98 -11.65
CA VAL A 170 -14.58 2.04 -12.30
C VAL A 170 -13.87 1.42 -13.49
N VAL A 171 -14.20 1.88 -14.68
CA VAL A 171 -13.76 1.25 -15.93
C VAL A 171 -12.97 2.25 -16.77
N THR A 172 -11.76 1.86 -17.15
CA THR A 172 -11.01 2.56 -18.19
C THR A 172 -11.45 2.04 -19.56
N ASP A 173 -12.02 2.92 -20.38
CA ASP A 173 -12.51 2.59 -21.71
C ASP A 173 -11.79 3.41 -22.79
N PRO A 174 -10.58 2.99 -23.21
CA PRO A 174 -9.79 3.73 -24.20
C PRO A 174 -10.47 3.87 -25.55
N LYS A 175 -11.38 2.94 -25.90
CA LYS A 175 -12.08 2.91 -27.19
C LYS A 175 -13.47 3.56 -27.14
N GLY A 176 -14.01 3.78 -25.94
CA GLY A 176 -15.36 4.32 -25.75
C GLY A 176 -16.48 3.34 -26.13
N THR A 177 -16.17 2.06 -26.32
CA THR A 177 -17.17 1.07 -26.78
C THR A 177 -17.92 0.43 -25.61
N LEU A 178 -17.30 0.30 -24.43
CA LEU A 178 -17.91 -0.39 -23.30
C LEU A 178 -19.15 0.34 -22.82
N ILE A 179 -19.09 1.67 -22.69
CA ILE A 179 -20.24 2.46 -22.25
C ILE A 179 -21.43 2.34 -23.21
N LEU A 180 -21.17 2.24 -24.52
CA LEU A 180 -22.23 2.08 -25.53
C LEU A 180 -22.87 0.69 -25.45
N GLU A 181 -22.08 -0.32 -25.14
CA GLU A 181 -22.51 -1.72 -25.16
C GLU A 181 -23.13 -2.18 -23.83
N THR A 182 -22.64 -1.69 -22.69
CA THR A 182 -23.09 -2.11 -21.35
C THR A 182 -23.74 -1.00 -20.53
N GLY A 183 -23.65 0.26 -20.94
CA GLY A 183 -24.18 1.40 -20.18
C GLY A 183 -25.69 1.31 -19.95
N SER A 184 -26.47 0.98 -20.98
CA SER A 184 -27.93 0.82 -20.84
C SER A 184 -28.31 -0.31 -19.88
N LEU A 185 -27.51 -1.38 -19.82
CA LEU A 185 -27.72 -2.45 -18.84
C LEU A 185 -27.50 -1.93 -17.41
N LEU A 186 -26.40 -1.22 -17.17
CA LEU A 186 -26.08 -0.67 -15.85
C LEU A 186 -27.16 0.31 -15.38
N VAL A 187 -27.62 1.21 -16.25
CA VAL A 187 -28.71 2.16 -15.92
C VAL A 187 -30.00 1.43 -15.56
N ARG A 188 -30.40 0.41 -16.34
CA ARG A 188 -31.60 -0.40 -16.04
C ARG A 188 -31.48 -1.18 -14.74
N ALA A 189 -30.26 -1.58 -14.37
CA ALA A 189 -29.97 -2.23 -13.10
C ALA A 189 -29.87 -1.24 -11.91
N GLY A 190 -30.16 0.06 -12.12
CA GLY A 190 -30.18 1.07 -11.06
C GLY A 190 -28.84 1.74 -10.77
N TYR A 191 -27.80 1.51 -11.59
CA TYR A 191 -26.50 2.14 -11.39
C TYR A 191 -26.52 3.63 -11.77
N LYS A 192 -25.87 4.46 -10.96
CA LYS A 192 -25.53 5.84 -11.30
C LYS A 192 -24.29 5.85 -12.20
N VAL A 193 -24.51 5.86 -13.51
CA VAL A 193 -23.41 5.88 -14.49
C VAL A 193 -22.86 7.29 -14.65
N LYS A 194 -21.56 7.46 -14.43
CA LYS A 194 -20.83 8.72 -14.63
C LYS A 194 -19.72 8.51 -15.64
N VAL A 195 -19.57 9.44 -16.59
CA VAL A 195 -18.60 9.32 -17.70
C VAL A 195 -17.69 10.53 -17.71
N LEU A 196 -16.39 10.29 -17.58
CA LEU A 196 -15.36 11.29 -17.77
C LEU A 196 -14.65 11.02 -19.11
N ASN A 197 -14.97 11.84 -20.11
CA ASN A 197 -14.42 11.74 -21.45
C ASN A 197 -13.32 12.79 -21.65
N THR A 198 -12.09 12.32 -21.64
CA THR A 198 -10.90 13.18 -21.77
C THR A 198 -10.47 13.41 -23.22
N ILE A 199 -11.23 12.91 -24.20
CA ILE A 199 -11.00 13.12 -25.64
C ILE A 199 -11.96 14.18 -26.15
N ASN A 200 -13.26 14.03 -25.85
CA ASN A 200 -14.28 15.00 -26.21
C ASN A 200 -15.00 15.49 -24.95
N PHE A 201 -14.54 16.63 -24.44
CA PHE A 201 -15.09 17.25 -23.24
C PHE A 201 -16.56 17.65 -23.39
N LYS A 202 -17.07 17.93 -24.61
CA LYS A 202 -18.50 18.20 -24.84
C LYS A 202 -19.39 17.00 -24.54
N LYS A 203 -18.82 15.78 -24.57
CA LYS A 203 -19.49 14.51 -24.23
C LYS A 203 -19.00 13.95 -22.90
N SER A 204 -18.43 14.80 -22.05
CA SER A 204 -17.92 14.43 -20.72
C SER A 204 -18.80 15.03 -19.65
N MET A 205 -18.86 14.37 -18.49
CA MET A 205 -19.22 15.05 -17.25
C MET A 205 -18.04 15.88 -16.75
N HIS A 206 -18.32 16.85 -15.89
CA HIS A 206 -17.32 17.70 -15.28
C HIS A 206 -16.75 17.06 -14.01
N TYR A 207 -15.48 17.34 -13.75
CA TYR A 207 -14.79 16.94 -12.54
C TYR A 207 -13.89 18.08 -12.08
N ASN A 208 -14.00 18.42 -10.80
CA ASN A 208 -13.14 19.38 -10.12
C ASN A 208 -12.59 18.73 -8.85
N PRO A 209 -11.26 18.49 -8.73
CA PRO A 209 -10.69 17.85 -7.55
C PRO A 209 -10.78 18.72 -6.29
N PHE A 210 -10.85 20.05 -6.43
CA PHE A 210 -10.97 20.95 -5.28
C PHE A 210 -12.25 20.71 -4.48
N ALA A 211 -13.34 20.29 -5.15
CA ALA A 211 -14.59 19.92 -4.49
C ALA A 211 -14.47 18.68 -3.57
N TYR A 212 -13.37 17.93 -3.67
CA TYR A 212 -13.10 16.73 -2.86
C TYR A 212 -12.02 16.94 -1.79
N LEU A 213 -11.44 18.13 -1.69
CA LEU A 213 -10.48 18.47 -0.65
C LEU A 213 -11.20 18.68 0.68
N ARG A 214 -10.79 17.91 1.70
CA ARG A 214 -11.35 17.99 3.07
C ARG A 214 -10.29 18.34 4.12
N SER A 215 -9.02 18.23 3.76
CA SER A 215 -7.90 18.40 4.69
C SER A 215 -6.60 18.73 3.95
N GLU A 216 -5.62 19.27 4.67
CA GLU A 216 -4.26 19.49 4.17
C GLU A 216 -3.61 18.21 3.61
N LYS A 217 -3.99 17.04 4.16
CA LYS A 217 -3.53 15.75 3.65
C LYS A 217 -4.03 15.49 2.24
N ASP A 218 -5.21 15.98 1.89
CA ASP A 218 -5.78 15.82 0.55
C ASP A 218 -5.15 16.78 -0.46
N ILE A 219 -4.73 17.97 -0.01
CA ILE A 219 -3.88 18.88 -0.81
C ILE A 219 -2.58 18.19 -1.18
N LEU A 220 -1.89 17.61 -0.18
CA LEU A 220 -0.66 16.85 -0.42
C LEU A 220 -0.88 15.66 -1.37
N LYS A 221 -2.00 14.95 -1.28
CA LYS A 221 -2.33 13.86 -2.21
C LYS A 221 -2.56 14.40 -3.63
N LEU A 222 -3.29 15.50 -3.79
CA LEU A 222 -3.52 16.13 -5.09
C LEU A 222 -2.22 16.56 -5.73
N THR A 223 -1.37 17.28 -5.00
CA THR A 223 -0.05 17.70 -5.47
C THR A 223 0.81 16.52 -5.90
N ASN A 224 0.91 15.48 -5.06
CA ASN A 224 1.70 14.29 -5.42
C ASN A 224 1.12 13.56 -6.63
N THR A 225 -0.21 13.55 -6.79
CA THR A 225 -0.89 12.94 -7.95
C THR A 225 -0.56 13.71 -9.22
N ILE A 226 -0.56 15.04 -9.19
CA ILE A 226 -0.20 15.88 -10.34
C ILE A 226 1.26 15.57 -10.73
N ILE A 227 2.20 15.71 -9.79
CA ILE A 227 3.64 15.52 -10.03
C ILE A 227 3.96 14.10 -10.52
N ALA A 228 3.33 13.07 -9.94
CA ALA A 228 3.56 11.69 -10.37
C ALA A 228 3.15 11.43 -11.83
N ASN A 229 2.19 12.19 -12.35
CA ASN A 229 1.65 12.02 -13.71
C ASN A 229 2.29 12.95 -14.76
N THR A 230 3.04 13.96 -14.33
CA THR A 230 3.82 14.86 -15.22
C THR A 230 5.24 14.37 -15.47
N LYS A 231 5.76 13.48 -14.63
CA LYS A 231 7.07 12.84 -14.85
C LYS A 231 7.11 12.01 -16.13
N GLY A 232 8.19 12.17 -16.90
CA GLY A 232 8.45 11.36 -18.10
C GLY A 232 8.78 9.91 -17.76
N ASP A 233 8.37 8.97 -18.62
CA ASP A 233 8.73 7.56 -18.50
C ASP A 233 10.25 7.38 -18.68
N GLY A 234 11.02 7.34 -17.60
CA GLY A 234 12.48 7.07 -17.67
C GLY A 234 13.34 7.68 -16.58
N GLU A 235 12.85 8.67 -15.83
CA GLU A 235 13.63 9.28 -14.74
C GLU A 235 13.65 8.38 -13.50
N LYS A 236 14.74 7.61 -13.37
CA LYS A 236 15.06 6.90 -12.13
C LYS A 236 15.38 7.92 -11.03
N SER A 237 14.37 8.16 -10.20
CA SER A 237 14.40 8.69 -8.83
C SER A 237 15.79 8.89 -8.19
N SER A 238 16.29 10.11 -8.27
CA SER A 238 16.68 10.84 -7.07
C SER A 238 15.46 11.67 -6.66
N GLU A 239 15.23 11.92 -5.36
CA GLU A 239 14.32 12.98 -4.93
C GLU A 239 14.94 14.32 -5.34
N ASP A 240 14.88 14.60 -6.63
CA ASP A 240 15.53 15.76 -7.20
C ASP A 240 15.02 17.01 -6.48
N PHE A 241 15.95 17.91 -6.19
CA PHE A 241 15.69 19.17 -5.53
C PHE A 241 14.51 19.90 -6.17
N TRP A 242 14.42 19.83 -7.51
CA TRP A 242 13.34 20.39 -8.32
C TRP A 242 11.96 19.81 -7.99
N VAL A 243 11.86 18.50 -7.75
CA VAL A 243 10.59 17.84 -7.38
C VAL A 243 10.14 18.27 -5.99
N LYS A 244 11.08 18.55 -5.07
CA LYS A 244 10.75 19.07 -3.74
C LYS A 244 10.23 20.50 -3.82
N ALA A 245 10.88 21.35 -4.61
CA ALA A 245 10.44 22.72 -4.84
C ALA A 245 9.06 22.78 -5.51
N GLU A 246 8.84 22.02 -6.58
CA GLU A 246 7.55 21.91 -7.29
C GLU A 246 6.43 21.48 -6.33
N ARG A 247 6.69 20.48 -5.48
CA ARG A 247 5.73 20.01 -4.48
C ARG A 247 5.38 21.10 -3.46
N LEU A 248 6.36 21.86 -2.98
CA LEU A 248 6.10 22.94 -2.03
C LEU A 248 5.28 24.06 -2.67
N LEU A 249 5.63 24.46 -3.89
CA LEU A 249 4.90 25.47 -4.66
C LEU A 249 3.45 25.05 -4.89
N TYR A 250 3.22 23.85 -5.45
CA TYR A 250 1.85 23.36 -5.70
C TYR A 250 1.03 23.20 -4.42
N CYS A 251 1.62 22.76 -3.31
CA CYS A 251 0.91 22.72 -2.03
C CYS A 251 0.54 24.11 -1.53
N ALA A 252 1.42 25.10 -1.71
CA ALA A 252 1.13 26.48 -1.37
C ALA A 252 -0.02 27.04 -2.22
N LEU A 253 0.06 26.92 -3.55
CA LEU A 253 -0.95 27.45 -4.47
C LEU A 253 -2.31 26.76 -4.29
N ILE A 254 -2.34 25.42 -4.25
CA ILE A 254 -3.59 24.68 -4.01
C ILE A 254 -4.15 25.01 -2.63
N GLY A 255 -3.29 25.15 -1.62
CA GLY A 255 -3.71 25.58 -0.29
C GLY A 255 -4.33 26.97 -0.29
N TYR A 256 -3.69 27.93 -0.95
CA TYR A 256 -4.20 29.29 -1.07
C TYR A 256 -5.58 29.28 -1.72
N ILE A 257 -5.74 28.61 -2.87
CA ILE A 257 -7.02 28.52 -3.58
C ILE A 257 -8.08 27.87 -2.69
N TRP A 258 -7.74 26.78 -1.99
CA TRP A 258 -8.73 26.05 -1.20
C TRP A 258 -9.25 26.83 0.02
N TYR A 259 -8.36 27.56 0.70
CA TYR A 259 -8.70 28.33 1.90
C TYR A 259 -9.25 29.74 1.58
N GLU A 260 -8.64 30.46 0.64
CA GLU A 260 -8.90 31.90 0.43
C GLU A 260 -9.77 32.21 -0.79
N ALA A 261 -9.71 31.40 -1.85
CA ALA A 261 -10.43 31.74 -3.08
C ALA A 261 -11.95 31.54 -2.94
N PRO A 262 -12.78 32.34 -3.63
CA PRO A 262 -14.21 32.09 -3.77
C PRO A 262 -14.48 30.69 -4.34
N GLU A 263 -15.64 30.09 -4.01
CA GLU A 263 -15.95 28.71 -4.39
C GLU A 263 -15.92 28.48 -5.91
N GLU A 264 -16.23 29.51 -6.70
CA GLU A 264 -16.21 29.51 -8.17
C GLU A 264 -14.79 29.43 -8.74
N GLU A 265 -13.81 30.00 -8.01
CA GLU A 265 -12.38 30.03 -8.36
C GLU A 265 -11.60 28.84 -7.81
N LYS A 266 -12.25 27.95 -7.04
CA LYS A 266 -11.61 26.73 -6.54
C LYS A 266 -11.48 25.68 -7.63
N ASN A 267 -10.66 25.93 -8.64
CA ASN A 267 -10.55 25.08 -9.81
C ASN A 267 -9.12 25.09 -10.41
N PHE A 268 -8.90 24.23 -11.41
CA PHE A 268 -7.58 24.11 -12.06
C PHE A 268 -7.19 25.30 -12.94
N ILE A 269 -8.15 26.09 -13.41
CA ILE A 269 -7.88 27.28 -14.22
C ILE A 269 -7.20 28.32 -13.33
N THR A 270 -7.72 28.57 -12.14
CA THR A 270 -7.10 29.47 -11.16
C THR A 270 -5.72 28.98 -10.74
N LEU A 271 -5.54 27.67 -10.54
CA LEU A 271 -4.20 27.11 -10.27
C LEU A 271 -3.22 27.39 -11.41
N LEU A 272 -3.66 27.24 -12.66
CA LEU A 272 -2.86 27.56 -13.85
C LEU A 272 -2.50 29.04 -13.94
N GLU A 273 -3.48 29.91 -13.70
CA GLU A 273 -3.30 31.36 -13.71
C GLU A 273 -2.29 31.79 -12.64
N MET A 274 -2.40 31.25 -11.42
CA MET A 274 -1.42 31.50 -10.36
C MET A 274 -0.02 30.99 -10.72
N ILE A 275 0.10 29.82 -11.35
CA ILE A 275 1.40 29.31 -11.83
C ILE A 275 2.00 30.27 -12.87
N ASN A 276 1.19 30.74 -13.84
CA ASN A 276 1.64 31.67 -14.86
C ASN A 276 2.01 33.05 -14.27
N ALA A 277 1.30 33.48 -13.24
CA ALA A 277 1.54 34.73 -12.52
C ALA A 277 2.69 34.64 -11.51
N SER A 278 3.27 33.45 -11.28
CA SER A 278 4.42 33.26 -10.39
C SER A 278 5.76 33.59 -11.06
N GLU A 279 5.81 34.59 -11.94
CA GLU A 279 7.00 34.95 -12.72
C GLU A 279 8.23 35.24 -11.83
N ALA A 280 9.42 34.81 -12.25
CA ALA A 280 10.67 35.23 -11.62
C ALA A 280 11.57 35.89 -12.66
N ARG A 281 12.21 36.99 -12.27
CA ARG A 281 13.21 37.69 -13.08
C ARG A 281 14.59 37.34 -12.54
N GLU A 282 15.49 36.94 -13.45
CA GLU A 282 16.86 36.55 -13.08
C GLU A 282 17.75 37.77 -12.78
N ASP A 283 17.40 38.93 -13.36
CA ASP A 283 18.20 40.16 -13.29
C ASP A 283 17.76 41.12 -12.17
N ASP A 284 16.72 40.77 -11.42
CA ASP A 284 16.13 41.61 -10.37
C ASP A 284 15.69 40.73 -9.18
N GLU A 285 16.56 40.63 -8.17
CA GLU A 285 16.30 39.84 -6.96
C GLU A 285 15.20 40.45 -6.08
N GLU A 286 14.91 41.73 -6.22
CA GLU A 286 13.85 42.42 -5.48
C GLU A 286 12.48 42.28 -6.16
N PHE A 287 12.44 41.75 -7.39
CA PHE A 287 11.19 41.55 -8.11
C PHE A 287 10.25 40.62 -7.34
N GLN A 288 9.05 41.13 -7.06
CA GLN A 288 7.97 40.36 -6.46
C GLN A 288 6.90 40.07 -7.50
N SER A 289 6.64 38.79 -7.72
CA SER A 289 5.52 38.37 -8.56
C SER A 289 4.17 38.75 -7.92
N PRO A 290 3.08 38.84 -8.70
CA PRO A 290 1.73 38.95 -8.14
C PRO A 290 1.44 37.90 -7.08
N VAL A 291 1.95 36.67 -7.26
CA VAL A 291 1.80 35.59 -6.28
C VAL A 291 2.62 35.84 -5.02
N ASP A 292 3.85 36.35 -5.12
CA ASP A 292 4.62 36.77 -3.93
C ASP A 292 3.86 37.80 -3.11
N LEU A 293 3.31 38.84 -3.76
CA LEU A 293 2.50 39.86 -3.09
C LEU A 293 1.25 39.27 -2.44
N MET A 294 0.58 38.30 -3.08
CA MET A 294 -0.58 37.61 -2.51
C MET A 294 -0.23 36.83 -1.24
N PHE A 295 0.91 36.12 -1.24
CA PHE A 295 1.36 35.37 -0.07
C PHE A 295 1.87 36.30 1.04
N SER A 296 2.53 37.41 0.72
CA SER A 296 2.94 38.42 1.72
C SER A 296 1.73 39.02 2.43
N ARG A 297 0.68 39.40 1.68
CA ARG A 297 -0.57 39.91 2.27
C ARG A 297 -1.29 38.87 3.13
N LEU A 298 -1.27 37.60 2.72
CA LEU A 298 -1.86 36.53 3.53
C LEU A 298 -1.03 36.28 4.79
N GLU A 299 0.29 36.37 4.70
CA GLU A 299 1.20 36.24 5.84
C GLU A 299 0.99 37.35 6.87
N GLU A 300 0.78 38.60 6.45
CA GLU A 300 0.48 39.71 7.35
C GLU A 300 -0.80 39.48 8.16
N LYS A 301 -1.80 38.83 7.57
CA LYS A 301 -3.08 38.50 8.22
C LYS A 301 -2.98 37.25 9.08
N GLU A 302 -2.44 36.17 8.52
CA GLU A 302 -2.36 34.85 9.14
C GLU A 302 -0.99 34.20 8.91
N PRO A 303 0.02 34.53 9.72
CA PRO A 303 1.38 33.99 9.58
C PRO A 303 1.46 32.46 9.68
N ASP A 304 0.51 31.87 10.42
CA ASP A 304 0.43 30.44 10.69
C ASP A 304 -0.36 29.64 9.65
N HIS A 305 -0.86 30.30 8.60
CA HIS A 305 -1.66 29.68 7.54
C HIS A 305 -0.88 28.58 6.79
N PHE A 306 -1.53 27.47 6.45
CA PHE A 306 -0.90 26.33 5.78
C PHE A 306 -0.20 26.74 4.48
N ALA A 307 -0.90 27.51 3.63
CA ALA A 307 -0.39 27.93 2.34
C ALA A 307 0.88 28.80 2.48
N VAL A 308 0.89 29.74 3.44
CA VAL A 308 2.04 30.61 3.75
C VAL A 308 3.23 29.78 4.20
N LYS A 309 3.02 28.83 5.12
CA LYS A 309 4.07 27.92 5.59
C LYS A 309 4.72 27.11 4.47
N GLN A 310 3.93 26.63 3.50
CA GLN A 310 4.49 25.92 2.34
C GLN A 310 5.22 26.88 1.39
N TYR A 311 4.69 28.08 1.18
CA TYR A 311 5.30 29.09 0.30
C TYR A 311 6.65 29.58 0.82
N LYS A 312 6.76 29.86 2.13
CA LYS A 312 8.04 30.18 2.78
C LYS A 312 9.09 29.09 2.59
N LYS A 313 8.69 27.84 2.83
CA LYS A 313 9.57 26.68 2.60
C LYS A 313 9.99 26.57 1.14
N TYR A 314 9.08 26.86 0.22
CA TYR A 314 9.39 26.92 -1.21
C TYR A 314 10.42 28.01 -1.51
N LYS A 315 10.24 29.26 -1.06
CA LYS A 315 11.19 30.36 -1.30
C LYS A 315 12.57 30.07 -0.71
N LEU A 316 12.63 29.47 0.48
CA LEU A 316 13.88 29.02 1.10
C LEU A 316 14.56 27.89 0.32
N ALA A 317 13.77 26.96 -0.23
CA ALA A 317 14.29 25.84 -1.00
C ALA A 317 14.78 26.30 -2.37
N ALA A 318 14.04 27.14 -3.08
CA ALA A 318 14.20 27.35 -4.50
C ALA A 318 15.46 28.17 -4.89
N GLY A 319 15.95 29.08 -4.03
CA GLY A 319 16.97 30.05 -4.43
C GLY A 319 16.48 30.98 -5.55
N VAL A 320 16.95 32.23 -5.60
CA VAL A 320 16.33 33.34 -6.36
C VAL A 320 16.24 33.11 -7.90
N VAL A 321 16.92 32.12 -8.47
CA VAL A 321 17.13 31.97 -9.93
C VAL A 321 16.27 30.89 -10.62
N SER A 322 15.36 30.23 -9.91
CA SER A 322 14.95 28.86 -10.26
C SER A 322 13.69 28.67 -11.14
N LEU A 323 12.84 29.68 -11.31
CA LEU A 323 11.50 29.49 -11.89
C LEU A 323 11.48 29.39 -13.43
N LYS A 324 12.32 30.16 -14.14
CA LYS A 324 12.46 30.11 -15.61
C LYS A 324 12.87 28.71 -16.09
N ARG A 325 13.74 28.03 -15.33
CA ARG A 325 14.20 26.67 -15.65
C ARG A 325 13.16 25.60 -15.31
N LEU A 326 12.40 25.78 -14.21
CA LEU A 326 11.32 24.90 -13.75
C LEU A 326 10.17 24.80 -14.76
N LEU A 327 9.72 25.93 -15.34
CA LEU A 327 8.58 25.97 -16.26
C LEU A 327 8.96 25.66 -17.73
N ASN A 328 10.15 26.09 -18.18
CA ASN A 328 10.58 25.88 -19.57
C ASN A 328 11.05 24.45 -19.88
N GLN A 329 11.58 23.70 -18.90
CA GLN A 329 12.03 22.32 -19.15
C GLN A 329 10.91 21.26 -19.04
N SER A 330 9.81 21.52 -18.33
CA SER A 330 8.85 20.45 -17.96
C SER A 330 7.40 20.63 -18.44
N ASN A 331 6.84 21.85 -18.48
CA ASN A 331 5.37 21.96 -18.39
C ASN A 331 4.66 22.71 -19.52
N LEU A 332 5.24 23.68 -20.23
CA LEU A 332 4.46 24.44 -21.23
C LEU A 332 4.01 23.63 -22.46
N LYS A 333 4.66 22.51 -22.81
CA LYS A 333 4.21 21.61 -23.90
C LYS A 333 3.30 20.46 -23.43
N SER A 334 3.21 20.17 -22.12
CA SER A 334 2.59 18.93 -21.62
C SER A 334 1.17 19.11 -21.06
N TRP A 335 0.73 20.35 -20.79
CA TRP A 335 -0.61 20.67 -20.26
C TRP A 335 -1.76 20.51 -21.27
N SER A 336 -1.49 20.08 -22.52
CA SER A 336 -2.57 19.59 -23.39
C SER A 336 -3.31 18.42 -22.74
N SER A 337 -4.57 18.21 -23.15
CA SER A 337 -5.52 17.13 -22.80
C SER A 337 -4.97 15.80 -22.24
N LYS A 338 -3.76 15.38 -22.64
CA LYS A 338 -3.02 14.22 -22.10
C LYS A 338 -2.74 14.26 -20.59
N MET A 339 -2.48 15.42 -19.98
CA MET A 339 -2.12 15.49 -18.55
C MET A 339 -3.36 15.49 -17.65
N ILE A 340 -4.40 16.25 -18.02
CA ILE A 340 -5.74 16.17 -17.41
C ILE A 340 -6.25 14.72 -17.48
N LYS A 341 -6.04 14.03 -18.61
CA LYS A 341 -6.35 12.61 -18.76
C LYS A 341 -5.61 11.73 -17.74
N LYS A 342 -4.29 11.86 -17.61
CA LYS A 342 -3.48 11.04 -16.68
C LYS A 342 -3.73 11.35 -15.20
N SER A 343 -3.89 12.62 -14.83
CA SER A 343 -4.13 13.05 -13.44
C SER A 343 -5.51 12.62 -12.94
N LEU A 344 -6.54 12.71 -13.80
CA LEU A 344 -7.87 12.18 -13.51
C LEU A 344 -7.88 10.64 -13.44
N GLU A 345 -7.13 9.96 -14.31
CA GLU A 345 -6.93 8.51 -14.24
C GLU A 345 -6.25 8.04 -12.93
N ALA A 346 -5.66 8.93 -12.13
CA ALA A 346 -4.96 8.57 -10.89
C ALA A 346 -5.66 9.05 -9.61
N TYR A 347 -6.32 10.22 -9.62
CA TYR A 347 -7.01 10.74 -8.43
C TYR A 347 -8.20 9.88 -7.99
N PHE A 348 -8.89 9.23 -8.94
CA PHE A 348 -9.93 8.25 -8.64
C PHE A 348 -9.40 6.97 -7.93
N PHE A 349 -8.09 6.76 -7.85
CA PHE A 349 -7.50 5.47 -7.45
C PHE A 349 -6.59 5.51 -6.20
N THR A 350 -6.50 6.64 -5.50
CA THR A 350 -5.80 6.73 -4.20
C THR A 350 -6.75 6.67 -3.00
N LEU A 351 -7.70 5.73 -3.02
CA LEU A 351 -8.47 5.34 -1.83
C LEU A 351 -7.84 4.12 -1.15
N LYS A 352 -7.03 4.39 -0.11
CA LYS A 352 -6.59 3.57 1.05
C LYS A 352 -6.39 2.04 0.97
N ASN A 353 -6.38 1.41 -0.19
CA ASN A 353 -5.78 0.11 -0.44
C ASN A 353 -4.89 0.28 -1.67
N LYS A 354 -3.65 -0.21 -1.61
CA LYS A 354 -2.63 -0.03 -2.66
C LYS A 354 -3.17 -0.42 -4.04
N ILE A 355 -3.59 0.56 -4.82
CA ILE A 355 -3.82 0.46 -6.25
C ILE A 355 -2.60 1.11 -6.91
N VAL A 356 -1.66 0.29 -7.36
CA VAL A 356 -0.54 0.74 -8.20
C VAL A 356 -0.89 0.36 -9.63
N PHE A 357 -1.31 1.34 -10.43
CA PHE A 357 -1.36 1.17 -11.87
C PHE A 357 0.03 1.45 -12.43
N CYS A 358 0.72 0.41 -12.89
CA CYS A 358 1.87 0.58 -13.77
C CYS A 358 1.37 0.49 -15.20
N LYS A 359 1.17 1.63 -15.86
CA LYS A 359 1.01 1.68 -17.32
C LYS A 359 2.38 1.49 -17.94
N LYS A 360 2.86 0.24 -18.03
CA LYS A 360 3.97 -0.08 -18.94
C LYS A 360 3.38 -0.53 -20.26
N GLN A 361 3.40 0.38 -21.23
CA GLN A 361 3.05 0.11 -22.61
C GLN A 361 4.19 -0.74 -23.22
N PHE A 362 4.20 -2.04 -22.94
CA PHE A 362 4.97 -2.96 -23.79
C PHE A 362 4.26 -2.98 -25.14
N GLN A 363 5.01 -2.85 -26.23
CA GLN A 363 4.52 -2.45 -27.55
C GLN A 363 3.36 -3.27 -28.15
N ASN A 364 2.87 -4.35 -27.52
CA ASN A 364 1.71 -5.13 -27.96
C ASN A 364 0.83 -5.70 -26.83
N MET A 365 0.90 -5.18 -25.59
CA MET A 365 0.13 -5.72 -24.45
C MET A 365 -0.69 -4.64 -23.72
N SER A 366 -1.96 -4.95 -23.46
CA SER A 366 -2.87 -4.13 -22.64
C SER A 366 -3.18 -4.88 -21.34
N VAL A 367 -2.80 -4.30 -20.20
CA VAL A 367 -3.12 -4.77 -18.86
C VAL A 367 -4.40 -4.08 -18.40
N PHE A 368 -5.45 -4.85 -18.10
CA PHE A 368 -6.68 -4.36 -17.49
C PHE A 368 -6.72 -4.79 -16.03
N CYS A 369 -6.86 -3.83 -15.12
CA CYS A 369 -7.08 -4.11 -13.70
C CYS A 369 -8.56 -3.90 -13.39
N PHE A 370 -9.24 -4.95 -12.94
CA PHE A 370 -10.56 -4.86 -12.35
C PHE A 370 -10.41 -4.62 -10.86
N VAL A 371 -10.84 -3.46 -10.38
CA VAL A 371 -10.97 -3.21 -8.95
C VAL A 371 -12.44 -3.16 -8.61
N SER A 372 -12.93 -4.25 -8.02
CA SER A 372 -14.26 -4.32 -7.42
C SER A 372 -14.10 -4.11 -5.91
N THR A 373 -14.49 -2.93 -5.42
CA THR A 373 -14.65 -2.69 -3.98
C THR A 373 -16.04 -3.12 -3.53
N GLU A 374 -16.13 -3.98 -2.51
CA GLU A 374 -17.37 -4.21 -1.76
C GLU A 374 -17.92 -2.86 -1.28
N ILE A 375 -19.23 -2.64 -1.44
CA ILE A 375 -19.97 -1.58 -0.75
C ILE A 375 -20.02 -1.99 0.72
N VAL A 376 -19.59 -1.10 1.62
CA VAL A 376 -19.97 -1.14 3.04
C VAL A 376 -21.23 -0.32 3.19
#